data_AF-A0A0B2P4M8-F1
#
_entry.id   AF-A0A0B2P4M8-F1
#
_cell.length_a   1.000
_cell.length_b   1.000
_cell.length_c   1.000
_cell.angle_alpha   90.00
_cell.angle_beta   90.00
_cell.angle_gamma   90.00
#
_symmetry.space_group_name_H-M   'P 1'
#
loop_
_entity.id
_entity.type
_entity.pdbx_description
1 polymer ?
#
loop_
_entity_poly.entity_id
_entity_poly.type
_entity_poly.pdbx_seq_one_letter_code
_entity_poly.pdbx_strand_id
1 'polypeptide(L)'
;QVFCVGLWCLDEYWYYSLFTLFMLFMFESTMAKSRLKTLTELRRVRVDSQILMVHRYGKWVKLSGTELLPEDVVSIGRSSGQNGEEKSVPADMLLLAGSVIVNEAILTGESTPQWKISIAGRGMEETLSARQDKNHVLFGGTKILQHTPDKSFPLKTPDGGCLVVILRTGFETSQGKLMRTILFSTERVTANSWESGFFILFLVVFALIAAGYVLVKGLEDPTRSKYKLILSCSLIVTSVIPPELPMELSIAVNTSLIALAWRGIFCTEPFRIPFAGKCWDPSLIREEFSGIVGLNGTTDLESDTSKVPLRTVEILASCHALVFVENKLVCLSAGD
;
A
#
# COMPACT_ATOMS: atom_id res chain seq x y z
N GLN A 1 -20.60 4.00 -26.03
CA GLN A 1 -19.82 5.07 -26.68
C GLN A 1 -19.56 4.78 -28.16
N VAL A 2 -18.79 3.73 -28.52
CA VAL A 2 -18.50 3.41 -29.94
C VAL A 2 -19.76 3.22 -30.79
N PHE A 3 -20.79 2.55 -30.26
CA PHE A 3 -22.08 2.39 -30.93
C PHE A 3 -22.80 3.73 -31.20
N CYS A 4 -22.80 4.66 -30.23
CA CYS A 4 -23.39 5.99 -30.40
C CYS A 4 -22.66 6.82 -31.46
N VAL A 5 -21.31 6.76 -31.46
CA VAL A 5 -20.48 7.44 -32.47
C VAL A 5 -20.72 6.87 -33.87
N GLY A 6 -20.93 5.55 -33.98
CA GLY A 6 -21.32 4.89 -35.22
C GLY A 6 -22.67 5.37 -35.76
N LEU A 7 -23.66 5.56 -34.88
CA LEU A 7 -24.97 6.10 -35.26
C LEU A 7 -24.88 7.58 -35.69
N TRP A 8 -24.02 8.39 -35.06
CA TRP A 8 -23.77 9.77 -35.48
C TRP A 8 -23.11 9.86 -36.86
N CYS A 9 -22.26 8.88 -37.19
CA CYS A 9 -21.59 8.84 -38.49
C CYS A 9 -22.57 8.62 -39.65
N LEU A 10 -23.74 8.03 -39.38
CA LEU A 10 -24.78 7.76 -40.39
C LEU A 10 -25.67 8.98 -40.68
N ASP A 11 -25.68 10.02 -39.83
CA ASP A 11 -26.55 11.21 -39.98
C ASP A 11 -25.87 12.41 -40.66
N GLU A 12 -25.07 12.19 -41.70
CA GLU A 12 -24.35 13.24 -42.45
C GLU A 12 -23.27 14.01 -41.63
N TYR A 13 -23.16 13.81 -40.31
CA TYR A 13 -22.17 14.43 -39.41
C TYR A 13 -20.85 13.62 -39.27
N TRP A 14 -20.40 12.98 -40.35
CA TRP A 14 -19.21 12.11 -40.36
C TRP A 14 -17.94 12.77 -39.77
N TYR A 15 -17.75 14.08 -39.99
CA TYR A 15 -16.60 14.83 -39.47
C TYR A 15 -16.59 14.91 -37.92
N TYR A 16 -17.72 15.22 -37.30
CA TYR A 16 -17.83 15.30 -35.83
C TYR A 16 -17.70 13.92 -35.18
N SER A 17 -18.24 12.88 -35.82
CA SER A 17 -18.10 11.51 -35.35
C SER A 17 -16.66 11.02 -35.42
N LEU A 18 -15.95 11.31 -36.51
CA LEU A 18 -14.54 10.92 -36.66
C LEU A 18 -13.63 11.64 -35.65
N PHE A 19 -13.85 12.93 -35.43
CA PHE A 19 -13.11 13.71 -34.43
C PHE A 19 -13.37 13.19 -33.00
N THR A 20 -14.63 12.91 -32.65
CA THR A 20 -15.00 12.35 -31.33
C THR A 20 -14.40 10.96 -31.13
N LEU A 21 -14.39 10.11 -32.16
CA LEU A 21 -13.76 8.78 -32.11
C LEU A 21 -12.25 8.88 -31.86
N PHE A 22 -11.58 9.81 -32.54
CA PHE A 22 -10.15 10.05 -32.36
C PHE A 22 -9.84 10.57 -30.94
N MET A 23 -10.62 11.53 -30.43
CA MET A 23 -10.47 12.05 -29.07
C MET A 23 -10.67 10.95 -28.02
N LEU A 24 -11.68 10.09 -28.19
CA LEU A 24 -11.93 8.94 -27.31
C LEU A 24 -10.75 7.96 -27.32
N PHE A 25 -10.21 7.64 -28.50
CA PHE A 25 -9.04 6.77 -28.63
C PHE A 25 -7.79 7.36 -27.95
N MET A 26 -7.50 8.64 -28.18
CA MET A 26 -6.36 9.33 -27.57
C MET A 26 -6.48 9.39 -26.05
N PHE A 27 -7.70 9.59 -25.54
CA PHE A 27 -7.98 9.62 -24.11
C PHE A 27 -7.76 8.24 -23.47
N GLU A 28 -8.35 7.18 -24.02
CA GLU A 28 -8.13 5.80 -23.55
C GLU A 28 -6.65 5.41 -23.61
N SER A 29 -5.93 5.80 -24.67
CA SER A 29 -4.49 5.58 -24.79
C SER A 29 -3.71 6.30 -23.69
N THR A 30 -4.07 7.54 -23.36
CA THR A 30 -3.41 8.33 -22.32
C THR A 30 -3.68 7.76 -20.93
N MET A 31 -4.92 7.36 -20.64
CA MET A 31 -5.27 6.66 -19.39
C MET A 31 -4.54 5.32 -19.26
N ALA A 32 -4.47 4.54 -20.33
CA ALA A 32 -3.75 3.27 -20.35
C ALA A 32 -2.25 3.46 -20.11
N LYS A 33 -1.63 4.46 -20.74
CA LYS A 33 -0.21 4.81 -20.54
C LYS A 33 0.05 5.26 -19.10
N SER A 34 -0.81 6.11 -18.55
CA SER A 34 -0.72 6.56 -17.16
C SER A 34 -0.76 5.37 -16.19
N ARG A 35 -1.75 4.49 -16.37
CA ARG A 35 -1.89 3.25 -15.58
C ARG A 35 -0.68 2.33 -15.71
N LEU A 36 -0.14 2.17 -16.92
CA LEU A 36 1.04 1.35 -17.17
C LEU A 36 2.27 1.91 -16.46
N LYS A 37 2.45 3.24 -16.47
CA LYS A 37 3.54 3.91 -15.77
C LYS A 37 3.46 3.65 -14.26
N THR A 38 2.28 3.84 -13.66
CA THR A 38 2.05 3.55 -12.24
C THR A 38 2.36 2.09 -11.88
N LEU A 39 1.89 1.12 -12.68
CA LEU A 39 2.20 -0.30 -12.45
C LEU A 39 3.69 -0.63 -12.60
N THR A 40 4.39 0.07 -13.51
CA THR A 40 5.82 -0.13 -13.72
C THR A 40 6.64 0.44 -12.57
N GLU A 41 6.25 1.59 -12.02
CA GLU A 41 6.86 2.17 -10.82
C GLU A 41 6.66 1.24 -9.61
N LEU A 42 5.46 0.70 -9.41
CA LEU A 42 5.20 -0.29 -8.34
C LEU A 42 6.07 -1.55 -8.47
N ARG A 43 6.38 -1.98 -9.70
CA ARG A 43 7.26 -3.14 -9.95
C ARG A 43 8.72 -2.86 -9.56
N ARG A 44 9.18 -1.61 -9.64
CA ARG A 44 10.57 -1.23 -9.32
C ARG A 44 10.86 -1.17 -7.82
N VAL A 45 9.84 -0.95 -6.98
CA VAL A 45 9.99 -0.80 -5.53
C VAL A 45 10.50 -2.08 -4.82
N ARG A 46 10.63 -3.23 -5.51
CA ARG A 46 10.75 -4.53 -4.84
C ARG A 46 11.91 -5.44 -5.25
N VAL A 47 12.91 -4.95 -5.98
CA VAL A 47 14.07 -5.79 -6.35
C VAL A 47 15.35 -5.08 -5.97
N ASP A 48 15.59 -4.95 -4.67
CA ASP A 48 16.95 -4.69 -4.21
C ASP A 48 17.59 -6.05 -3.92
N SER A 49 18.36 -6.56 -4.88
CA SER A 49 19.02 -7.87 -4.79
C SER A 49 20.24 -7.76 -3.89
N GLN A 50 20.02 -7.79 -2.58
CA GLN A 50 21.11 -7.76 -1.62
C GLN A 50 21.88 -9.08 -1.64
N ILE A 51 23.21 -9.00 -1.58
CA ILE A 51 24.09 -10.16 -1.46
C ILE A 51 24.34 -10.44 0.02
N LEU A 52 24.11 -11.68 0.44
CA LEU A 52 24.28 -12.14 1.83
C LEU A 52 25.25 -13.32 1.91
N MET A 53 25.89 -13.46 3.07
CA MET A 53 26.71 -14.63 3.39
C MET A 53 25.79 -15.76 3.87
N VAL A 54 25.78 -16.85 3.11
CA VAL A 54 25.00 -18.06 3.39
C VAL A 54 25.95 -19.20 3.70
N HIS A 55 25.60 -20.02 4.68
CA HIS A 55 26.37 -21.20 5.04
C HIS A 55 25.79 -22.45 4.36
N ARG A 56 26.42 -22.91 3.28
CA ARG A 56 26.05 -24.13 2.55
C ARG A 56 27.24 -25.08 2.47
N TYR A 57 27.01 -26.39 2.62
CA TYR A 57 28.04 -27.43 2.56
C TYR A 57 29.24 -27.19 3.50
N GLY A 58 29.00 -26.61 4.68
CA GLY A 58 30.06 -26.34 5.67
C GLY A 58 30.97 -25.16 5.32
N LYS A 59 30.62 -24.34 4.32
CA LYS A 59 31.38 -23.16 3.91
C LYS A 59 30.47 -21.94 3.77
N TRP A 60 31.05 -20.77 4.04
CA TRP A 60 30.39 -19.48 3.83
C TRP A 60 30.54 -19.05 2.38
N VAL A 61 29.42 -18.80 1.71
CA VAL A 61 29.33 -18.41 0.30
C VAL A 61 28.46 -17.16 0.17
N LYS A 62 28.86 -16.23 -0.71
CA LYS A 62 28.05 -15.06 -1.06
C LYS A 62 26.98 -15.47 -2.05
N LEU A 63 25.72 -15.30 -1.70
CA LEU A 63 24.57 -15.56 -2.58
C LEU A 63 23.68 -14.34 -2.70
N SER A 64 22.97 -14.25 -3.82
CA SER A 64 21.95 -13.22 -4.03
C SER A 64 20.73 -13.50 -3.16
N GLY A 65 20.07 -12.45 -2.66
CA GLY A 65 18.81 -12.54 -1.91
C GLY A 65 17.69 -13.29 -2.65
N THR A 66 17.80 -13.38 -3.98
CA THR A 66 16.86 -14.14 -4.84
C THR A 66 17.07 -15.65 -4.83
N GLU A 67 18.26 -16.12 -4.43
CA GLU A 67 18.64 -17.55 -4.42
C GLU A 67 18.52 -18.18 -3.02
N LEU A 68 18.01 -17.39 -2.07
CA LEU A 68 17.77 -17.80 -0.70
C LEU A 68 16.59 -18.76 -0.62
N LEU A 69 16.79 -19.86 0.11
CA LEU A 69 15.76 -20.86 0.36
C LEU A 69 15.43 -20.90 1.86
N PRO A 70 14.23 -21.37 2.23
CA PRO A 70 13.93 -21.74 3.61
C PRO A 70 14.99 -22.70 4.16
N GLU A 71 15.25 -22.62 5.46
CA GLU A 71 16.26 -23.40 6.19
C GLU A 71 17.73 -23.04 5.90
N ASP A 72 18.02 -22.17 4.94
CA ASP A 72 19.37 -21.64 4.79
C ASP A 72 19.78 -20.84 6.03
N VAL A 73 21.00 -21.07 6.49
CA VAL A 73 21.63 -20.30 7.57
C VAL A 73 22.38 -19.13 6.94
N VAL A 74 22.04 -17.91 7.34
CA VAL A 74 22.64 -16.69 6.81
C VAL A 74 23.22 -15.83 7.93
N SER A 75 24.26 -15.07 7.59
CA SER A 75 24.76 -14.03 8.46
C SER A 75 24.09 -12.72 8.08
N ILE A 76 23.39 -12.12 9.03
CA ILE A 76 22.78 -10.80 8.86
C ILE A 76 23.45 -9.80 9.79
N GLY A 77 23.87 -8.69 9.24
CA GLY A 77 24.54 -7.64 9.99
C GLY A 77 24.33 -6.31 9.31
N ARG A 78 24.61 -5.24 10.06
CA ARG A 78 24.65 -3.90 9.49
C ARG A 78 25.88 -3.82 8.57
N SER A 79 25.66 -4.02 7.29
CA SER A 79 26.67 -3.79 6.28
C SER A 79 26.40 -2.44 5.62
N SER A 80 27.14 -1.43 6.04
CA SER A 80 27.27 -0.18 5.28
C SER A 80 27.94 -0.55 3.96
N GLY A 81 27.17 -0.62 2.87
CA GLY A 81 27.77 -0.58 1.55
C GLY A 81 28.53 0.74 1.39
N GLN A 82 29.51 0.78 0.49
CA GLN A 82 30.30 1.99 0.20
C GLN A 82 29.44 3.24 -0.15
N ASN A 83 28.14 3.06 -0.40
CA ASN A 83 27.16 4.10 -0.74
C ASN A 83 26.24 4.53 0.42
N GLY A 84 26.42 4.03 1.65
CA GLY A 84 25.60 4.46 2.79
C GLY A 84 24.13 4.01 2.77
N GLU A 85 23.75 3.10 1.86
CA GLU A 85 22.38 2.58 1.78
C GLU A 85 22.12 1.57 2.91
N GLU A 86 21.06 1.82 3.68
CA GLU A 86 20.58 0.96 4.75
C GLU A 86 20.01 -0.34 4.18
N LYS A 87 20.68 -1.46 4.42
CA LYS A 87 20.20 -2.78 3.97
C LYS A 87 18.95 -3.21 4.73
N SER A 88 17.84 -3.37 4.00
CA SER A 88 16.62 -4.01 4.48
C SER A 88 16.76 -5.54 4.53
N VAL A 89 16.12 -6.20 5.50
CA VAL A 89 16.06 -7.66 5.59
C VAL A 89 15.30 -8.22 4.37
N PRO A 90 15.82 -9.22 3.62
CA PRO A 90 15.20 -9.68 2.37
C PRO A 90 14.07 -10.71 2.55
N ALA A 91 14.00 -11.38 3.70
CA ALA A 91 13.12 -12.51 3.95
C ALA A 91 12.70 -12.57 5.43
N ASP A 92 11.70 -13.38 5.76
CA ASP A 92 11.36 -13.61 7.17
C ASP A 92 12.37 -14.64 7.75
N MET A 93 13.11 -14.25 8.79
CA MET A 93 14.24 -14.99 9.33
C MET A 93 14.13 -15.14 10.85
N LEU A 94 14.56 -16.27 11.39
CA LEU A 94 14.64 -16.54 12.82
C LEU A 94 16.05 -16.27 13.34
N LEU A 95 16.17 -15.52 14.43
CA LEU A 95 17.44 -15.19 15.05
C LEU A 95 17.96 -16.35 15.91
N LEU A 96 19.05 -16.99 15.48
CA LEU A 96 19.67 -18.10 16.20
C LEU A 96 20.68 -17.63 17.25
N ALA A 97 21.49 -16.63 16.91
CA ALA A 97 22.54 -16.12 17.80
C ALA A 97 22.77 -14.62 17.59
N GLY A 98 22.90 -13.90 18.71
CA GLY A 98 23.05 -12.45 18.75
C GLY A 98 21.75 -11.71 19.04
N SER A 99 21.83 -10.38 19.02
CA SER A 99 20.68 -9.49 19.17
C SER A 99 20.68 -8.43 18.07
N VAL A 100 19.49 -8.02 17.63
CA VAL A 100 19.31 -7.08 16.51
C VAL A 100 18.24 -6.07 16.88
N ILE A 101 18.50 -4.80 16.60
CA ILE A 101 17.52 -3.72 16.72
C ILE A 101 17.02 -3.38 15.33
N VAL A 102 15.72 -3.51 15.11
CA VAL A 102 15.09 -3.31 13.80
C VAL A 102 14.01 -2.25 13.82
N ASN A 103 13.86 -1.56 12.70
CA ASN A 103 12.74 -0.67 12.45
C ASN A 103 11.68 -1.41 11.61
N GLU A 104 10.49 -1.57 12.18
CA GLU A 104 9.34 -2.26 11.56
C GLU A 104 8.31 -1.31 10.92
N ALA A 105 8.58 -0.01 10.82
CA ALA A 105 7.62 1.00 10.36
C ALA A 105 6.96 0.67 9.01
N ILE A 106 7.67 -0.01 8.10
CA ILE A 106 7.14 -0.41 6.78
C ILE A 106 6.03 -1.47 6.90
N LEU A 107 6.06 -2.30 7.93
CA LEU A 107 5.12 -3.41 8.16
C LEU A 107 4.04 -3.06 9.19
N THR A 108 4.41 -2.42 10.29
CA THR A 108 3.50 -2.12 11.41
C THR A 108 2.95 -0.69 11.37
N GLY A 109 3.62 0.22 10.67
CA GLY A 109 3.32 1.66 10.73
C GLY A 109 3.84 2.35 12.00
N GLU A 110 4.41 1.60 12.94
CA GLU A 110 4.96 2.13 14.19
C GLU A 110 6.40 2.58 13.97
N SER A 111 6.73 3.81 14.37
CA SER A 111 8.07 4.38 14.21
C SER A 111 9.05 4.01 15.34
N THR A 112 8.59 3.24 16.33
CA THR A 112 9.43 2.77 17.44
C THR A 112 10.23 1.53 17.02
N PRO A 113 11.56 1.54 17.23
CA PRO A 113 12.37 0.38 16.93
C PRO A 113 12.16 -0.73 17.96
N GLN A 114 12.25 -1.95 17.46
CA GLN A 114 12.00 -3.16 18.20
C GLN A 114 13.31 -3.91 18.44
N TRP A 115 13.54 -4.34 19.67
CA TRP A 115 14.69 -5.16 20.04
C TRP A 115 14.35 -6.64 19.87
N LYS A 116 15.10 -7.33 19.00
CA LYS A 116 15.02 -8.79 18.81
C LYS A 116 16.21 -9.54 19.40
N ILE A 117 15.91 -10.68 20.02
CA ILE A 117 16.88 -11.53 20.72
C ILE A 117 16.89 -12.95 20.14
N SER A 118 18.02 -13.65 20.29
CA SER A 118 18.16 -15.02 19.81
C SER A 118 17.22 -15.99 20.51
N ILE A 119 16.75 -17.01 19.78
CA ILE A 119 15.95 -18.11 20.31
C ILE A 119 16.74 -19.08 21.21
N ALA A 120 18.06 -18.95 21.29
CA ALA A 120 18.95 -19.87 22.03
C ALA A 120 18.61 -20.02 23.53
N GLY A 121 17.87 -19.07 24.13
CA GLY A 121 17.41 -19.17 25.53
C GLY A 121 16.14 -20.00 25.74
N ARG A 122 15.48 -20.48 24.67
CA ARG A 122 14.22 -21.21 24.73
C ARG A 122 14.46 -22.73 24.85
N GLY A 123 13.59 -23.43 25.57
CA GLY A 123 13.64 -24.89 25.71
C GLY A 123 13.45 -25.61 24.37
N MET A 124 14.23 -26.66 24.12
CA MET A 124 14.29 -27.37 22.84
C MET A 124 13.00 -28.13 22.46
N GLU A 125 12.07 -28.32 23.41
CA GLU A 125 10.81 -29.07 23.21
C GLU A 125 9.62 -28.20 22.78
N GLU A 126 9.74 -26.87 22.79
CA GLU A 126 8.63 -25.99 22.44
C GLU A 126 8.54 -25.74 20.93
N THR A 127 7.33 -25.87 20.37
CA THR A 127 7.10 -25.62 18.95
C THR A 127 7.20 -24.14 18.63
N LEU A 128 8.00 -23.78 17.62
CA LEU A 128 8.09 -22.42 17.10
C LEU A 128 6.72 -21.92 16.64
N SER A 129 6.23 -20.82 17.21
CA SER A 129 4.97 -20.19 16.81
C SER A 129 5.22 -18.75 16.41
N ALA A 130 4.94 -18.40 15.14
CA ALA A 130 5.16 -17.06 14.60
C ALA A 130 4.43 -15.94 15.37
N ARG A 131 3.41 -16.28 16.18
CA ARG A 131 2.66 -15.31 16.99
C ARG A 131 3.26 -15.10 18.39
N GLN A 132 3.85 -16.14 18.97
CA GLN A 132 4.49 -16.07 20.29
C GLN A 132 5.96 -15.66 20.18
N ASP A 133 6.64 -16.06 19.10
CA ASP A 133 8.07 -15.82 18.85
C ASP A 133 8.36 -14.53 18.07
N LYS A 134 7.46 -13.54 18.10
CA LYS A 134 7.63 -12.31 17.31
C LYS A 134 8.94 -11.59 17.64
N ASN A 135 9.37 -11.66 18.92
CA ASN A 135 10.61 -11.04 19.41
C ASN A 135 11.88 -11.75 18.91
N HIS A 136 11.77 -12.95 18.34
CA HIS A 136 12.88 -13.74 17.80
C HIS A 136 12.93 -13.74 16.26
N VAL A 137 11.86 -13.33 15.60
CA VAL A 137 11.71 -13.40 14.14
C VAL A 137 11.91 -12.02 13.52
N LEU A 138 12.88 -11.86 12.62
CA LEU A 138 13.09 -10.71 11.76
C LEU A 138 12.15 -10.80 10.54
N PHE A 139 11.40 -9.74 10.25
CA PHE A 139 10.48 -9.71 9.11
C PHE A 139 11.14 -9.07 7.88
N GLY A 140 10.83 -9.59 6.69
CA GLY A 140 11.29 -9.04 5.42
C GLY A 140 10.82 -7.60 5.22
N GLY A 141 11.70 -6.73 4.74
CA GLY A 141 11.46 -5.30 4.56
C GLY A 141 11.75 -4.44 5.78
N THR A 142 12.07 -5.03 6.94
CA THR A 142 12.54 -4.27 8.11
C THR A 142 13.97 -3.76 7.91
N LYS A 143 14.30 -2.63 8.53
CA LYS A 143 15.66 -2.05 8.48
C LYS A 143 16.42 -2.40 9.75
N ILE A 144 17.66 -2.87 9.61
CA ILE A 144 18.53 -3.17 10.76
C ILE A 144 19.27 -1.90 11.18
N LEU A 145 18.98 -1.40 12.39
CA LEU A 145 19.64 -0.23 12.95
C LEU A 145 20.96 -0.60 13.64
N GLN A 146 20.94 -1.71 14.38
CA GLN A 146 22.10 -2.20 15.12
C GLN A 146 22.04 -3.72 15.22
N HIS A 147 23.22 -4.33 15.28
CA HIS A 147 23.37 -5.76 15.52
C HIS A 147 24.51 -5.98 16.52
N THR A 148 24.34 -6.97 17.39
CA THR A 148 25.35 -7.42 18.35
C THR A 148 25.56 -8.91 18.15
N PRO A 149 26.71 -9.34 17.59
CA PRO A 149 26.96 -10.75 17.37
C PRO A 149 27.22 -11.46 18.69
N ASP A 150 26.70 -12.68 18.82
CA ASP A 150 27.04 -13.58 19.91
C ASP A 150 28.22 -14.48 19.49
N LYS A 151 29.32 -14.39 20.23
CA LYS A 151 30.56 -15.14 19.97
C LYS A 151 30.56 -16.54 20.61
N SER A 152 29.57 -16.84 21.44
CA SER A 152 29.47 -18.11 22.16
C SER A 152 28.98 -19.26 21.28
N PHE A 153 28.32 -18.94 20.16
CA PHE A 153 27.75 -19.93 19.26
C PHE A 153 28.85 -20.65 18.44
N PRO A 154 28.75 -21.98 18.21
CA PRO A 154 29.80 -22.77 17.55
C PRO A 154 30.10 -22.33 16.11
N LEU A 155 29.11 -21.77 15.41
CA LEU A 155 29.25 -21.30 14.03
C LEU A 155 29.57 -19.80 14.00
N LYS A 156 30.85 -19.46 13.74
CA LYS A 156 31.29 -18.07 13.59
C LYS A 156 30.97 -17.53 12.21
N THR A 157 30.40 -16.33 12.17
CA THR A 157 30.14 -15.57 10.95
C THR A 157 31.41 -14.85 10.50
N PRO A 158 31.73 -14.82 9.20
CA PRO A 158 32.93 -14.15 8.69
C PRO A 158 32.84 -12.63 8.78
N ASP A 159 31.61 -12.10 8.75
CA ASP A 159 31.34 -10.65 8.71
C ASP A 159 31.02 -10.06 10.09
N GLY A 160 31.09 -10.86 11.16
CA GLY A 160 30.69 -10.42 12.50
C GLY A 160 29.19 -10.12 12.62
N GLY A 161 28.37 -10.61 11.68
CA GLY A 161 26.91 -10.49 11.73
C GLY A 161 26.28 -11.51 12.70
N CYS A 162 25.01 -11.29 13.01
CA CYS A 162 24.18 -12.24 13.75
C CYS A 162 23.83 -13.45 12.87
N LEU A 163 23.66 -14.62 13.51
CA LEU A 163 23.31 -15.85 12.83
C LEU A 163 21.79 -15.99 12.78
N VAL A 164 21.24 -16.19 11.59
CA VAL A 164 19.79 -16.32 11.40
C VAL A 164 19.48 -17.46 10.43
N VAL A 165 18.31 -18.07 10.58
CA VAL A 165 17.77 -19.09 9.66
C VAL A 165 16.59 -18.52 8.91
N ILE A 166 16.52 -18.80 7.62
CA ILE A 166 15.41 -18.34 6.79
C ILE A 166 14.17 -19.19 7.05
N LEU A 167 13.06 -18.56 7.42
CA LEU A 167 11.78 -19.23 7.60
C LEU A 167 10.98 -19.23 6.30
N ARG A 168 10.82 -18.05 5.68
CA ARG A 168 9.97 -17.87 4.49
C ARG A 168 10.62 -16.88 3.53
N THR A 169 10.46 -17.13 2.23
CA THR A 169 10.99 -16.27 1.16
C THR A 169 9.87 -15.82 0.19
N GLY A 170 10.13 -14.77 -0.57
CA GLY A 170 9.23 -14.30 -1.63
C GLY A 170 7.85 -13.84 -1.14
N PHE A 171 6.79 -14.29 -1.81
CA PHE A 171 5.40 -13.90 -1.52
C PHE A 171 4.79 -14.50 -0.25
N GLU A 172 5.45 -15.51 0.35
CA GLU A 172 4.98 -16.13 1.58
C GLU A 172 5.50 -15.42 2.84
N THR A 173 6.46 -14.50 2.68
CA THR A 173 6.86 -13.56 3.74
C THR A 173 5.71 -12.65 4.16
N SER A 174 5.83 -12.06 5.34
CA SER A 174 4.82 -11.13 5.86
C SER A 174 4.62 -9.92 4.93
N GLN A 175 5.70 -9.34 4.42
CA GLN A 175 5.68 -8.28 3.39
C GLN A 175 5.18 -8.78 2.02
N GLY A 176 5.53 -10.03 1.66
CA GLY A 176 5.04 -10.75 0.48
C GLY A 176 3.54 -10.89 0.45
N LYS A 177 2.98 -11.36 1.56
CA LYS A 177 1.55 -11.57 1.73
C LYS A 177 0.79 -10.25 1.68
N LEU A 178 1.31 -9.20 2.33
CA LEU A 178 0.72 -7.85 2.26
C LEU A 178 0.66 -7.34 0.81
N MET A 179 1.76 -7.42 0.07
CA MET A 179 1.76 -6.98 -1.33
C MET A 179 0.90 -7.89 -2.22
N ARG A 180 0.88 -9.20 -1.98
CA ARG A 180 -0.01 -10.12 -2.69
C ARG A 180 -1.46 -9.69 -2.49
N THR A 181 -1.86 -9.40 -1.26
CA THR A 181 -3.18 -8.85 -0.97
C THR A 181 -3.41 -7.54 -1.71
N ILE A 182 -2.48 -6.58 -1.71
CA ILE A 182 -2.65 -5.32 -2.46
C ILE A 182 -2.83 -5.57 -3.97
N LEU A 183 -2.02 -6.47 -4.56
CA LEU A 183 -2.04 -6.78 -6.00
C LEU A 183 -3.29 -7.54 -6.44
N PHE A 184 -3.79 -8.47 -5.61
CA PHE A 184 -4.90 -9.35 -5.95
C PHE A 184 -6.25 -8.91 -5.37
N SER A 185 -6.25 -8.11 -4.30
CA SER A 185 -7.45 -7.48 -3.72
C SER A 185 -7.88 -6.22 -4.48
N THR A 186 -7.20 -5.87 -5.58
CA THR A 186 -7.75 -4.92 -6.55
C THR A 186 -8.88 -5.60 -7.34
N GLU A 187 -9.91 -6.08 -6.65
CA GLU A 187 -11.19 -6.31 -7.30
C GLU A 187 -11.59 -4.97 -7.91
N ARG A 188 -11.91 -4.99 -9.20
CA ARG A 188 -12.45 -3.82 -9.87
C ARG A 188 -13.77 -3.53 -9.17
N VAL A 189 -13.75 -2.63 -8.19
CA VAL A 189 -14.96 -1.95 -7.76
C VAL A 189 -15.31 -1.01 -8.90
N THR A 190 -15.76 -1.58 -10.01
CA THR A 190 -16.65 -0.85 -10.91
C THR A 190 -17.76 -0.37 -10.01
N ALA A 191 -17.96 0.94 -9.99
CA ALA A 191 -19.08 1.61 -9.35
C ALA A 191 -20.41 1.24 -10.04
N ASN A 192 -20.65 -0.07 -10.21
CA ASN A 192 -21.95 -0.62 -10.54
C ASN A 192 -22.74 -0.71 -9.22
N SER A 193 -23.00 0.46 -8.64
CA SER A 193 -23.96 0.57 -7.56
C SER A 193 -25.35 0.33 -8.15
N TRP A 194 -26.21 -0.37 -7.39
CA TRP A 194 -27.63 -0.47 -7.76
C TRP A 194 -28.25 0.91 -7.98
N GLU A 195 -27.78 1.94 -7.26
CA GLU A 195 -28.16 3.34 -7.43
C GLU A 195 -27.91 3.86 -8.86
N SER A 196 -26.73 3.61 -9.43
CA SER A 196 -26.44 3.99 -10.83
C SER A 196 -27.32 3.24 -11.83
N GLY A 197 -27.64 1.98 -11.56
CA GLY A 197 -28.57 1.20 -12.38
C GLY A 197 -29.99 1.80 -12.41
N PHE A 198 -30.53 2.19 -11.25
CA PHE A 198 -31.84 2.85 -11.17
C PHE A 198 -31.85 4.22 -11.86
N PHE A 199 -30.78 5.00 -11.75
CA PHE A 199 -30.65 6.28 -12.44
C PHE A 199 -30.67 6.12 -13.97
N ILE A 200 -29.89 5.16 -14.50
CA ILE A 200 -29.88 4.87 -15.94
C ILE A 200 -31.25 4.38 -16.41
N LEU A 201 -31.90 3.49 -15.63
CA LEU A 201 -33.23 2.99 -15.95
C LEU A 201 -34.25 4.13 -16.04
N PHE A 202 -34.23 5.06 -15.08
CA PHE A 202 -35.09 6.23 -15.07
C PHE A 202 -34.91 7.10 -16.32
N LEU A 203 -33.66 7.40 -16.69
CA LEU A 203 -33.38 8.21 -17.88
C LEU A 203 -33.80 7.52 -19.20
N VAL A 204 -33.63 6.20 -19.29
CA VAL A 204 -34.06 5.41 -20.47
C VAL A 204 -35.59 5.47 -20.65
N VAL A 205 -36.38 5.45 -19.57
CA VAL A 205 -37.84 5.56 -19.66
C VAL A 205 -38.26 6.89 -20.30
N PHE A 206 -37.67 8.01 -19.86
CA PHE A 206 -37.95 9.32 -20.47
C PHE A 206 -37.55 9.38 -21.95
N ALA A 207 -36.41 8.77 -22.29
CA ALA A 207 -35.93 8.71 -23.65
C ALA A 207 -36.84 7.92 -24.58
N LEU A 208 -37.40 6.81 -24.11
CA LEU A 208 -38.37 6.01 -24.86
C LEU A 208 -39.67 6.77 -25.09
N ILE A 209 -40.16 7.52 -24.09
CA ILE A 209 -41.35 8.37 -24.23
C ILE A 209 -41.09 9.47 -25.27
N ALA A 210 -39.95 10.17 -25.18
CA ALA A 210 -39.58 11.22 -26.12
C ALA A 210 -39.38 10.69 -27.55
N ALA A 211 -38.68 9.56 -27.70
CA ALA A 211 -38.47 8.91 -28.99
C ALA A 211 -39.78 8.41 -29.59
N GLY A 212 -40.70 7.88 -28.77
CA GLY A 212 -42.04 7.46 -29.19
C GLY A 212 -42.90 8.64 -29.66
N TYR A 213 -42.88 9.76 -28.94
CA TYR A 213 -43.58 10.98 -29.35
C TYR A 213 -43.07 11.51 -30.70
N VAL A 214 -41.75 11.58 -30.87
CA VAL A 214 -41.12 12.03 -32.13
C VAL A 214 -41.43 11.05 -33.27
N LEU A 215 -41.52 9.75 -33.01
CA LEU A 215 -41.89 8.75 -34.00
C LEU A 215 -43.34 8.92 -34.47
N VAL A 216 -44.29 9.10 -33.56
CA VAL A 216 -45.72 9.29 -33.91
C VAL A 216 -45.89 10.58 -34.70
N LYS A 217 -45.34 11.70 -34.23
CA LYS A 217 -45.42 12.98 -34.95
C LYS A 217 -44.69 12.96 -36.29
N GLY A 218 -43.55 12.27 -36.36
CA GLY A 218 -42.78 12.14 -37.60
C GLY A 218 -43.40 11.22 -38.64
N LEU A 219 -44.31 10.32 -38.24
CA LEU A 219 -45.09 9.48 -39.17
C LEU A 219 -46.30 10.22 -39.74
N GLU A 220 -46.81 11.25 -39.05
CA GLU A 220 -47.89 12.11 -39.54
C GLU A 220 -47.45 13.05 -40.68
N ASP A 221 -46.16 13.40 -40.76
CA ASP A 221 -45.59 14.23 -41.82
C ASP A 221 -45.14 13.37 -43.04
N PRO A 222 -45.85 13.39 -44.18
CA PRO A 222 -45.53 12.55 -45.35
C PRO A 222 -44.28 12.97 -46.12
N THR A 223 -43.64 14.08 -45.76
CA THR A 223 -42.44 14.62 -46.43
C THR A 223 -41.12 14.11 -45.86
N ARG A 224 -41.13 13.39 -44.72
CA ARG A 224 -39.90 12.85 -44.10
C ARG A 224 -39.60 11.42 -44.54
N SER A 225 -38.32 11.15 -44.81
CA SER A 225 -37.85 9.79 -45.08
C SER A 225 -37.84 8.96 -43.80
N LYS A 226 -38.36 7.73 -43.88
CA LYS A 226 -38.42 6.79 -42.75
C LYS A 226 -37.04 6.51 -42.15
N TYR A 227 -36.00 6.54 -42.99
CA TYR A 227 -34.61 6.36 -42.57
C TYR A 227 -34.15 7.49 -41.63
N LYS A 228 -34.38 8.76 -41.99
CA LYS A 228 -33.98 9.92 -41.16
C LYS A 228 -34.77 9.99 -39.85
N LEU A 229 -36.02 9.52 -39.86
CA LEU A 229 -36.85 9.43 -38.66
C LEU A 229 -36.35 8.36 -37.67
N ILE A 230 -36.06 7.15 -38.15
CA ILE A 230 -35.49 6.07 -37.33
C ILE A 230 -34.14 6.49 -36.74
N LEU A 231 -33.34 7.18 -37.54
CA LEU A 231 -32.03 7.68 -37.11
C LEU A 231 -32.17 8.77 -36.03
N SER A 232 -33.11 9.71 -36.19
CA SER A 232 -33.44 10.72 -35.17
C SER A 232 -33.92 10.10 -33.85
N CYS A 233 -34.77 9.07 -33.90
CA CYS A 233 -35.22 8.35 -32.71
C CYS A 233 -34.06 7.60 -32.03
N SER A 234 -33.17 6.98 -32.81
CA SER A 234 -31.97 6.31 -32.28
C SER A 234 -31.01 7.31 -31.61
N LEU A 235 -30.84 8.50 -32.19
CA LEU A 235 -30.04 9.58 -31.62
C LEU A 235 -30.55 10.00 -30.23
N ILE A 236 -31.86 10.21 -30.08
CA ILE A 236 -32.50 10.58 -28.80
C ILE A 236 -32.24 9.52 -27.72
N VAL A 237 -32.31 8.23 -28.07
CA VAL A 237 -32.02 7.14 -27.13
C VAL A 237 -30.54 7.08 -26.76
N THR A 238 -29.65 7.33 -27.73
CA THR A 238 -28.19 7.30 -27.48
C THR A 238 -27.64 8.52 -26.76
N SER A 239 -28.32 9.67 -26.79
CA SER A 239 -27.91 10.89 -26.09
C SER A 239 -28.13 10.85 -24.58
N VAL A 240 -28.91 9.87 -24.10
CA VAL A 240 -29.25 9.69 -22.69
C VAL A 240 -28.04 9.39 -21.82
N ILE A 241 -27.06 8.69 -22.39
CA ILE A 241 -25.81 8.38 -21.73
C ILE A 241 -24.72 9.20 -22.41
N PRO A 242 -24.45 10.42 -21.92
CA PRO A 242 -23.35 11.20 -22.43
C PRO A 242 -22.06 10.37 -22.38
N PRO A 243 -21.28 10.32 -23.47
CA PRO A 243 -20.00 9.62 -23.48
C PRO A 243 -19.02 10.21 -22.45
N GLU A 244 -19.29 11.41 -21.95
CA GLU A 244 -18.49 12.19 -21.00
C GLU A 244 -18.64 11.71 -19.54
N LEU A 245 -19.74 11.04 -19.17
CA LEU A 245 -19.98 10.61 -17.77
C LEU A 245 -18.87 9.72 -17.17
N PRO A 246 -18.40 8.64 -17.81
CA PRO A 246 -17.28 7.84 -17.27
C PRO A 246 -15.95 8.60 -17.25
N MET A 247 -15.80 9.61 -18.12
CA MET A 247 -14.62 10.47 -18.18
C MET A 247 -14.59 11.42 -16.97
N GLU A 248 -15.70 12.08 -16.66
CA GLU A 248 -15.84 12.94 -15.49
C GLU A 248 -15.54 12.18 -14.20
N LEU A 249 -16.09 10.97 -14.06
CA LEU A 249 -15.85 10.13 -12.88
C LEU A 249 -14.37 9.75 -12.75
N SER A 250 -13.70 9.41 -13.86
CA SER A 250 -12.28 9.06 -13.86
C SER A 250 -11.39 10.26 -13.53
N ILE A 251 -11.71 11.44 -14.05
CA ILE A 251 -10.97 12.69 -13.77
C ILE A 251 -11.16 13.11 -12.31
N ALA A 252 -12.39 13.03 -11.79
CA ALA A 252 -12.68 13.35 -10.39
C ALA A 252 -11.84 12.46 -9.45
N VAL A 253 -11.86 11.15 -9.65
CA VAL A 253 -11.10 10.19 -8.85
C VAL A 253 -9.59 10.42 -8.93
N ASN A 254 -9.05 10.69 -10.13
CA ASN A 254 -7.62 10.96 -10.30
C ASN A 254 -7.20 12.29 -9.66
N THR A 255 -8.05 13.32 -9.74
CA THR A 255 -7.81 14.60 -9.07
C THR A 255 -7.82 14.44 -7.56
N SER A 256 -8.75 13.64 -7.01
CA SER A 256 -8.77 13.30 -5.59
C SER A 256 -7.49 12.57 -5.17
N LEU A 257 -7.03 11.58 -5.95
CA LEU A 257 -5.76 10.88 -5.68
C LEU A 257 -4.56 11.82 -5.60
N ILE A 258 -4.44 12.77 -6.54
CA ILE A 258 -3.36 13.76 -6.54
C ILE A 258 -3.44 14.65 -5.30
N ALA A 259 -4.65 15.14 -4.96
CA ALA A 259 -4.85 15.97 -3.77
C ALA A 259 -4.54 15.22 -2.45
N LEU A 260 -4.86 13.92 -2.37
CA LEU A 260 -4.52 13.06 -1.24
C LEU A 260 -3.01 12.80 -1.16
N ALA A 261 -2.36 12.55 -2.29
CA ALA A 261 -0.91 12.35 -2.36
C ALA A 261 -0.14 13.60 -1.90
N TRP A 262 -0.62 14.80 -2.22
CA TRP A 262 -0.03 16.06 -1.74
C TRP A 262 -0.11 16.22 -0.22
N ARG A 263 -1.05 15.51 0.43
CA ARG A 263 -1.20 15.45 1.89
C ARG A 263 -0.50 14.23 2.51
N GLY A 264 0.30 13.49 1.74
CA GLY A 264 0.99 12.28 2.20
C GLY A 264 0.10 11.07 2.41
N ILE A 265 -1.16 11.12 1.96
CA ILE A 265 -2.11 10.01 2.07
C ILE A 265 -2.10 9.22 0.77
N PHE A 266 -1.57 8.01 0.82
CA PHE A 266 -1.49 7.12 -0.33
C PHE A 266 -2.68 6.16 -0.32
N CYS A 267 -3.58 6.32 -1.29
CA CYS A 267 -4.71 5.41 -1.45
C CYS A 267 -4.33 4.21 -2.32
N THR A 268 -4.54 3.01 -1.80
CA THR A 268 -4.38 1.76 -2.56
C THR A 268 -5.56 1.48 -3.49
N GLU A 269 -6.76 1.97 -3.14
CA GLU A 269 -8.00 1.73 -3.88
C GLU A 269 -8.75 3.03 -4.20
N PRO A 270 -8.62 3.59 -5.42
CA PRO A 270 -9.17 4.91 -5.75
C PRO A 270 -10.70 4.97 -5.78
N PHE A 271 -11.37 3.89 -6.16
CA PHE A 271 -12.83 3.83 -6.18
C PHE A 271 -13.46 3.75 -4.78
N ARG A 272 -12.65 3.53 -3.73
CA ARG A 272 -13.11 3.58 -2.33
C ARG A 272 -13.10 4.98 -1.72
N ILE A 273 -12.42 5.95 -2.36
CA ILE A 273 -12.32 7.32 -1.86
C ILE A 273 -13.70 7.93 -1.55
N PRO A 274 -14.73 7.78 -2.40
CA PRO A 274 -16.06 8.32 -2.11
C PRO A 274 -16.76 7.66 -0.90
N PHE A 275 -16.41 6.41 -0.56
CA PHE A 275 -17.00 5.70 0.58
C PHE A 275 -16.43 6.15 1.92
N ALA A 276 -15.20 6.66 1.95
CA ALA A 276 -14.59 7.18 3.17
C ALA A 276 -15.39 8.36 3.77
N GLY A 277 -16.11 9.13 2.94
CA GLY A 277 -17.00 10.20 3.43
C GLY A 277 -18.29 9.70 4.10
N LYS A 278 -18.62 8.41 3.99
CA LYS A 278 -19.89 7.84 4.47
C LYS A 278 -19.79 7.29 5.90
N CYS A 279 -18.58 6.99 6.38
CA CYS A 279 -18.35 6.45 7.72
C CYS A 279 -17.41 7.38 8.49
N TRP A 280 -17.97 8.15 9.42
CA TRP A 280 -17.21 8.85 10.44
C TRP A 280 -17.14 7.93 11.66
N ASP A 281 -15.96 7.38 11.95
CA ASP A 281 -15.73 6.57 13.16
C ASP A 281 -14.99 7.44 14.21
N PRO A 282 -15.67 7.93 15.26
CA PRO A 282 -15.06 8.78 16.29
C PRO A 282 -13.98 8.05 17.11
N SER A 283 -13.94 6.72 17.06
CA SER A 283 -13.04 5.90 17.89
C SER A 283 -11.58 5.87 17.40
N LEU A 284 -11.32 6.34 16.17
CA LEU A 284 -9.99 6.35 15.57
C LEU A 284 -9.12 7.56 16.00
N ILE A 285 -9.71 8.56 16.65
CA ILE A 285 -8.96 9.68 17.24
C ILE A 285 -8.35 9.21 18.56
N ARG A 286 -7.34 8.34 18.47
CA ARG A 286 -6.48 8.02 19.59
C ARG A 286 -5.31 9.00 19.51
N GLU A 287 -5.47 10.17 20.14
CA GLU A 287 -4.37 11.12 20.29
C GLU A 287 -3.21 10.38 20.99
N GLU A 288 -2.04 10.34 20.34
CA GLU A 288 -0.80 9.92 20.99
C GLU A 288 -0.47 10.95 22.07
N PHE A 289 -0.94 10.71 23.30
CA PHE A 289 -0.62 11.54 24.44
C PHE A 289 0.86 11.40 24.78
N SER A 290 1.66 12.41 24.44
CA SER A 290 3.05 12.54 24.88
C SER A 290 3.12 13.55 26.03
N GLY A 291 3.21 13.07 27.27
CA GLY A 291 3.44 13.91 28.43
C GLY A 291 3.68 13.10 29.71
N ILE A 292 4.31 13.73 30.70
CA ILE A 292 4.67 13.08 31.97
C ILE A 292 3.61 13.48 32.99
N VAL A 293 2.89 12.49 33.53
CA VAL A 293 1.95 12.72 34.64
C VAL A 293 2.70 12.46 35.94
N GLY A 294 2.80 13.48 36.80
CA GLY A 294 3.40 13.35 38.11
C GLY A 294 2.57 12.46 39.04
N LEU A 295 3.22 11.83 40.03
CA LEU A 295 2.56 10.98 41.04
C LEU A 295 1.60 11.74 41.98
N ASN A 296 1.44 13.06 41.85
CA ASN A 296 0.72 13.91 42.79
C ASN A 296 -0.80 14.02 42.55
N GLY A 297 -1.41 13.06 41.84
CA GLY A 297 -2.88 12.98 41.71
C GLY A 297 -3.53 14.09 40.89
N THR A 298 -2.75 14.94 40.23
CA THR A 298 -3.22 15.95 39.26
C THR A 298 -3.10 15.38 37.85
N THR A 299 -4.22 15.35 37.11
CA THR A 299 -4.33 14.84 35.73
C THR A 299 -3.86 15.82 34.66
N ASP A 300 -3.10 16.84 35.05
CA ASP A 300 -2.61 17.85 34.11
C ASP A 300 -1.31 17.37 33.48
N LEU A 301 -1.27 17.37 32.14
CA LEU A 301 -0.12 16.98 31.35
C LEU A 301 0.94 18.08 31.47
N GLU A 302 2.01 17.86 32.23
CA GLU A 302 3.13 18.82 32.27
C GLU A 302 4.06 18.57 31.08
N SER A 303 4.13 19.54 30.16
CA SER A 303 5.04 19.54 29.01
C SER A 303 6.42 20.13 29.31
N ASP A 304 6.55 20.92 30.39
CA ASP A 304 7.80 21.60 30.77
C ASP A 304 8.67 20.73 31.70
N THR A 305 9.85 20.33 31.21
CA THR A 305 10.82 19.51 31.97
C THR A 305 11.39 20.20 33.21
N SER A 306 11.23 21.53 33.33
CA SER A 306 11.77 22.36 34.41
C SER A 306 10.91 22.37 35.69
N LYS A 307 9.66 21.88 35.64
CA LYS A 307 8.76 21.79 36.80
C LYS A 307 8.80 20.43 37.51
N VAL A 308 9.51 19.48 36.91
CA VAL A 308 9.59 18.10 37.40
C VAL A 308 10.54 18.03 38.62
N PRO A 309 10.17 17.33 39.71
CA PRO A 309 11.04 17.17 40.88
C PRO A 309 12.38 16.54 40.52
N LEU A 310 13.46 16.99 41.16
CA LEU A 310 14.83 16.53 40.87
C LEU A 310 14.99 15.01 40.98
N ARG A 311 14.32 14.38 41.96
CA ARG A 311 14.29 12.92 42.12
C ARG A 311 13.65 12.21 40.93
N THR A 312 12.59 12.77 40.35
CA THR A 312 11.91 12.19 39.18
C THR A 312 12.80 12.31 37.94
N VAL A 313 13.55 13.41 37.81
CA VAL A 313 14.56 13.58 36.74
C VAL A 313 15.69 12.57 36.89
N GLU A 314 16.21 12.36 38.11
CA GLU A 314 17.25 11.36 38.39
C GLU A 314 16.77 9.93 38.09
N ILE A 315 15.52 9.61 38.43
CA ILE A 315 14.90 8.30 38.13
C ILE A 315 14.69 8.14 36.61
N LEU A 316 14.18 9.15 35.91
CA LEU A 316 14.01 9.10 34.45
C LEU A 316 15.36 9.02 33.71
N ALA A 317 16.40 9.67 34.23
CA ALA A 317 17.74 9.62 33.67
C ALA A 317 18.46 8.27 33.95
N SER A 318 18.16 7.62 35.07
CA SER A 318 18.77 6.32 35.43
C SER A 318 18.00 5.11 34.91
N CYS A 319 16.67 5.22 34.79
CA CYS A 319 15.76 4.14 34.38
C CYS A 319 15.16 4.43 33.00
N HIS A 320 16.01 4.59 31.98
CA HIS A 320 15.56 4.72 30.59
C HIS A 320 16.04 3.56 29.72
N ALA A 321 15.25 3.20 28.71
CA ALA A 321 15.66 2.31 27.62
C ALA A 321 16.18 3.10 26.39
N LEU A 322 16.57 4.36 26.58
CA LEU A 322 17.08 5.23 25.53
C LEU A 322 18.53 4.86 25.19
N VAL A 323 18.78 4.60 23.91
CA VAL A 323 20.11 4.27 23.39
C VAL A 323 20.48 5.32 22.33
N PHE A 324 21.70 5.84 22.44
CA PHE A 324 22.23 6.82 21.49
C PHE A 324 22.90 6.10 20.32
N VAL A 325 22.36 6.25 19.11
CA VAL A 325 22.89 5.62 17.89
C VAL A 325 23.03 6.70 16.81
N GLU A 326 24.25 6.91 16.31
CA GLU A 326 24.57 7.82 15.19
C GLU A 326 23.97 9.23 15.31
N ASN A 327 24.23 9.91 16.43
CA ASN A 327 23.72 11.25 16.70
C ASN A 327 22.18 11.35 16.79
N LYS A 328 21.48 10.21 16.90
CA LYS A 328 20.04 10.16 17.14
C LYS A 328 19.74 9.36 18.41
N LEU A 329 18.80 9.86 19.18
CA LEU A 329 18.37 9.27 20.44
C LEU A 329 17.19 8.35 20.15
N VAL A 330 17.31 7.07 20.51
CA VAL A 330 16.38 6.02 20.11
C VAL A 330 15.80 5.37 21.35
N CYS A 331 14.48 5.34 21.49
CA CYS A 331 13.81 4.65 22.59
C CYS A 331 13.54 3.19 22.20
N LEU A 332 14.03 2.24 22.99
CA LEU A 332 13.72 0.81 22.78
C LEU A 332 12.39 0.47 23.45
N SER A 333 11.44 -0.03 22.66
CA SER A 333 10.23 -0.64 23.20
C SER A 333 10.56 -2.08 23.57
N ALA A 334 10.46 -2.41 24.86
CA ALA A 334 10.42 -3.81 25.28
C ALA A 334 9.01 -4.31 24.96
N GLY A 335 8.89 -5.28 24.05
CA GLY A 335 7.62 -5.94 23.77
C GLY A 335 7.22 -6.79 24.96
N ASP A 336 6.07 -6.47 25.57
CA ASP A 336 5.36 -7.32 26.53
C ASP A 336 4.83 -8.62 25.88
#